data_AF-A0A225WJY3-F1
#
_entry.id   AF-A0A225WJY3-F1
#
_cell.length_a   1.000
_cell.length_b   1.000
_cell.length_c   1.000
_cell.angle_alpha   90.00
_cell.angle_beta   90.00
_cell.angle_gamma   90.00
#
_symmetry.space_group_name_H-M   'P 1'
#
loop_
_entity.id
_entity.type
_entity.pdbx_description
1 polymer ?
#
loop_
_entity_poly.entity_id
_entity_poly.type
_entity_poly.pdbx_seq_one_letter_code
_entity_poly.pdbx_strand_id
1 'polypeptide(L)'
;MPCPCITGSGRKQKKDQRTAIAYADKNAVLEYISDGHHLAQTIAEFYDCLDKKQLRAEKKQINKWVKTRVHIRNVCVSGRGTHLNSRHLGDATVLPKDADQQIVLCMNTLRKDGARVSWPMLTLQAKEVAADKGLGEDKFAADDDLEHCSDTDE
;
A
#
# COMPACT_ATOMS: atom_id res chain seq x y z
N MET A 1 23.08 -8.55 -22.69
CA MET A 1 23.83 -8.21 -21.47
C MET A 1 23.91 -6.69 -21.38
N PRO A 2 23.12 -5.98 -20.56
CA PRO A 2 23.26 -4.53 -20.44
C PRO A 2 24.47 -4.18 -19.57
N CYS A 3 25.37 -3.34 -20.10
CA CYS A 3 26.57 -2.88 -19.42
C CYS A 3 26.24 -1.89 -18.27
N PRO A 4 26.84 -2.02 -17.09
CA PRO A 4 26.68 -1.02 -16.04
C PRO A 4 27.42 0.26 -16.41
N CYS A 5 26.75 1.41 -16.33
CA CYS A 5 27.35 2.72 -16.57
C CYS A 5 28.15 3.13 -15.32
N ILE A 6 29.49 3.17 -15.43
CA ILE A 6 30.44 3.29 -14.31
C ILE A 6 30.84 4.76 -14.01
N THR A 7 30.29 5.74 -14.73
CA THR A 7 30.73 7.15 -14.69
C THR A 7 29.61 8.16 -14.43
N GLY A 8 28.49 7.73 -13.86
CA GLY A 8 27.45 8.63 -13.36
C GLY A 8 27.54 8.75 -11.84
N SER A 9 27.52 9.97 -11.29
CA SER A 9 27.12 10.15 -9.90
C SER A 9 25.70 9.59 -9.79
N GLY A 10 25.54 8.43 -9.15
CA GLY A 10 24.30 7.68 -9.14
C GLY A 10 23.11 8.49 -8.63
N ARG A 11 21.92 7.89 -8.65
CA ARG A 11 20.70 8.56 -8.17
C ARG A 11 20.91 9.06 -6.74
N LYS A 12 20.76 10.36 -6.52
CA LYS A 12 20.86 10.97 -5.19
C LYS A 12 19.84 10.31 -4.26
N GLN A 13 20.25 10.04 -3.02
CA GLN A 13 19.35 9.49 -2.01
C GLN A 13 18.16 10.43 -1.79
N LYS A 14 16.96 9.84 -1.76
CA LYS A 14 15.72 10.57 -1.51
C LYS A 14 15.67 10.98 -0.04
N LYS A 15 15.61 12.29 0.22
CA LYS A 15 15.52 12.85 1.58
C LYS A 15 14.08 12.94 2.10
N ASP A 16 13.11 12.91 1.18
CA ASP A 16 11.69 13.00 1.54
C ASP A 16 11.12 11.61 1.84
N GLN A 17 10.88 11.35 3.12
CA GLN A 17 10.16 10.18 3.59
C GLN A 17 8.71 10.55 3.91
N ARG A 18 7.79 9.62 3.61
CA ARG A 18 6.37 9.81 3.90
C ARG A 18 6.09 9.34 5.32
N THR A 19 5.62 10.25 6.17
CA THR A 19 5.05 9.88 7.48
C THR A 19 3.63 9.35 7.27
N ALA A 20 3.39 8.12 7.71
CA ALA A 20 2.06 7.52 7.70
C ALA A 20 1.42 7.74 9.07
N ILE A 21 0.19 8.25 9.08
CA ILE A 21 -0.57 8.59 10.30
C ILE A 21 -1.83 7.76 10.34
N ALA A 22 -2.23 7.26 11.51
CA ALA A 22 -3.42 6.45 11.68
C ALA A 22 -4.69 7.26 11.37
N TYR A 23 -5.77 6.59 10.94
CA TYR A 23 -7.04 7.27 10.71
C TYR A 23 -7.67 7.79 12.00
N ALA A 24 -7.44 7.12 13.14
CA ALA A 24 -7.87 7.57 14.45
C ALA A 24 -7.30 8.95 14.80
N ASP A 25 -5.98 9.14 14.66
CA ASP A 25 -5.32 10.42 14.93
C ASP A 25 -5.82 11.52 13.99
N LYS A 26 -5.99 11.21 12.70
CA LYS A 26 -6.60 12.14 11.73
C LYS A 26 -8.00 12.54 12.15
N ASN A 27 -8.80 11.59 12.67
CA ASN A 27 -10.16 11.84 13.09
C ASN A 27 -10.20 12.72 14.34
N ALA A 28 -9.32 12.51 15.32
CA ALA A 28 -9.21 13.35 16.51
C ALA A 28 -8.88 14.82 16.14
N VAL A 29 -7.94 15.03 15.21
CA VAL A 29 -7.62 16.37 14.69
C VAL A 29 -8.84 17.02 14.02
N LEU A 30 -9.63 16.24 13.26
CA LEU A 30 -10.82 16.74 12.58
C LEU A 30 -11.99 17.03 13.53
N GLU A 31 -12.15 16.23 14.59
CA GLU A 31 -13.13 16.47 15.66
C GLU A 31 -12.83 17.79 16.38
N TYR A 32 -11.56 18.02 16.75
CA TYR A 32 -11.14 19.28 17.34
C TYR A 32 -11.40 20.49 16.43
N ILE A 33 -11.18 20.37 15.11
CA ILE A 33 -11.54 21.44 14.16
C ILE A 33 -13.06 21.62 14.07
N SER A 34 -13.83 20.54 14.17
CA SER A 34 -15.30 20.57 14.14
C SER A 34 -15.90 21.25 15.37
N ASP A 35 -15.20 21.24 16.50
CA ASP A 35 -15.59 21.93 17.73
C ASP A 35 -15.40 23.46 17.66
N GLY A 36 -14.94 23.97 16.51
CA GLY A 36 -14.82 25.40 16.22
C GLY A 36 -13.41 25.95 16.35
N HIS A 37 -12.42 25.10 16.64
CA HIS A 37 -11.03 25.54 16.78
C HIS A 37 -10.39 25.91 15.43
N HIS A 38 -9.59 26.97 15.46
CA HIS A 38 -8.86 27.41 14.28
C HIS A 38 -7.64 26.53 14.01
N LEU A 39 -7.27 26.44 12.73
CA LEU A 39 -6.17 25.58 12.26
C LEU A 39 -4.82 25.87 12.93
N ALA A 40 -4.58 27.10 13.40
CA ALA A 40 -3.39 27.45 14.16
C ALA A 40 -3.41 26.87 15.60
N GLN A 41 -4.58 26.88 16.24
CA GLN A 41 -4.78 26.30 17.58
C GLN A 41 -4.64 24.78 17.51
N THR A 42 -5.23 24.15 16.49
CA THR A 42 -5.09 22.70 16.26
C THR A 42 -3.63 22.29 16.07
N ILE A 43 -2.84 23.08 15.34
CA ILE A 43 -1.42 22.77 15.19
C ILE A 43 -0.69 22.90 16.53
N ALA A 44 -0.99 23.94 17.31
CA ALA A 44 -0.37 24.12 18.62
C ALA A 44 -0.72 23.00 19.62
N GLU A 45 -1.93 22.44 19.54
CA GLU A 45 -2.38 21.36 20.43
C GLU A 45 -1.79 19.99 20.05
N PHE A 46 -1.79 19.65 18.76
CA PHE A 46 -1.41 18.32 18.29
C PHE A 46 0.06 18.21 17.86
N TYR A 47 0.73 19.33 17.59
CA TYR A 47 2.08 19.37 17.05
C TYR A 47 2.93 20.46 17.72
N ASP A 48 3.70 20.07 18.72
CA ASP A 48 4.63 20.97 19.38
C ASP A 48 5.87 21.28 18.52
N CYS A 49 6.39 22.49 18.68
CA CYS A 49 7.74 22.87 18.25
C CYS A 49 8.05 22.68 16.75
N LEU A 50 7.12 23.02 15.85
CA LEU A 50 7.34 22.96 14.40
C LEU A 50 8.14 24.16 13.86
N ASP A 51 9.11 23.89 12.98
CA ASP A 51 9.73 24.93 12.14
C ASP A 51 8.72 25.52 11.14
N LYS A 52 8.99 26.73 10.62
CA LYS A 52 8.17 27.40 9.60
C LYS A 52 7.88 26.52 8.39
N LYS A 53 8.85 25.71 7.94
CA LYS A 53 8.65 24.79 6.81
C LYS A 53 7.70 23.65 7.17
N GLN A 54 7.87 23.06 8.35
CA GLN A 54 7.03 21.98 8.86
C GLN A 54 5.60 22.45 9.10
N LEU A 55 5.44 23.62 9.71
CA LEU A 55 4.14 24.25 9.95
C LEU A 55 3.36 24.44 8.63
N ARG A 56 4.01 24.89 7.56
CA ARG A 56 3.37 24.98 6.24
C ARG A 56 2.97 23.62 5.67
N ALA A 57 3.76 22.57 5.92
CA ALA A 57 3.46 21.22 5.49
C ALA A 57 2.25 20.65 6.26
N GLU A 58 2.24 20.79 7.58
CA GLU A 58 1.12 20.33 8.42
C GLU A 58 -0.18 21.06 8.10
N LYS A 59 -0.12 22.39 7.86
CA LYS A 59 -1.30 23.14 7.38
C LYS A 59 -1.87 22.54 6.09
N LYS A 60 -1.02 22.18 5.14
CA LYS A 60 -1.48 21.55 3.88
C LYS A 60 -2.06 20.17 4.12
N GLN A 61 -1.47 19.41 5.02
CA GLN A 61 -1.89 18.06 5.38
C GLN A 61 -3.25 18.05 6.08
N ILE A 62 -3.44 18.90 7.09
CA ILE A 62 -4.73 19.08 7.77
C ILE A 62 -5.80 19.53 6.78
N ASN A 63 -5.49 20.51 5.92
CA ASN A 63 -6.45 20.94 4.87
C ASN A 63 -6.82 19.80 3.91
N LYS A 64 -5.87 18.91 3.59
CA LYS A 64 -6.17 17.71 2.80
C LYS A 64 -7.13 16.78 3.56
N TRP A 65 -6.92 16.56 4.86
CA TRP A 65 -7.81 15.75 5.69
C TRP A 65 -9.21 16.34 5.80
N VAL A 66 -9.32 17.66 5.95
CA VAL A 66 -10.62 18.36 5.98
C VAL A 66 -11.41 18.09 4.69
N LYS A 67 -10.75 18.12 3.52
CA LYS A 67 -11.38 17.76 2.24
C LYS A 67 -11.83 16.29 2.18
N THR A 68 -11.10 15.39 2.82
CA THR A 68 -11.41 13.95 2.84
C THR A 68 -12.07 13.48 4.13
N ARG A 69 -12.69 14.38 4.91
CA ARG A 69 -13.19 14.10 6.27
C ARG A 69 -14.19 12.94 6.31
N VAL A 70 -15.08 12.87 5.31
CA VAL A 70 -16.13 11.84 5.24
C VAL A 70 -15.50 10.47 5.10
N HIS A 71 -14.50 10.34 4.23
CA HIS A 71 -13.75 9.10 4.06
C HIS A 71 -13.02 8.69 5.35
N ILE A 72 -12.34 9.63 6.00
CA ILE A 72 -11.62 9.36 7.27
C ILE A 72 -12.58 8.85 8.34
N ARG A 73 -13.73 9.52 8.52
CA ARG A 73 -14.76 9.10 9.47
C ARG A 73 -15.32 7.71 9.15
N ASN A 74 -15.61 7.44 7.88
CA ASN A 74 -16.12 6.13 7.45
C ASN A 74 -15.11 5.00 7.74
N VAL A 75 -13.81 5.26 7.53
CA VAL A 75 -12.76 4.29 7.87
C VAL A 75 -12.72 4.03 9.38
N CYS A 76 -12.83 5.07 10.22
CA CYS A 76 -12.92 4.90 11.68
C CYS A 76 -14.16 4.13 12.11
N VAL A 77 -15.35 4.48 11.58
CA VAL A 77 -16.62 3.79 11.88
C VAL A 77 -16.58 2.32 11.47
N SER A 78 -15.87 1.99 10.39
CA SER A 78 -15.66 0.60 9.96
C SER A 78 -14.71 -0.23 10.83
N GLY A 79 -14.23 0.32 11.96
CA GLY A 79 -13.28 -0.33 12.88
C GLY A 79 -11.82 -0.27 12.42
N ARG A 80 -11.51 0.39 11.30
CA ARG A 80 -10.16 0.48 10.71
C ARG A 80 -9.40 1.75 11.13
N GLY A 81 -9.72 2.32 12.29
CA GLY A 81 -9.08 3.55 12.79
C GLY A 81 -7.57 3.43 12.98
N THR A 82 -7.07 2.25 13.34
CA THR A 82 -5.63 1.97 13.53
C THR A 82 -4.86 1.87 12.21
N HIS A 83 -5.55 1.76 11.08
CA HIS A 83 -4.87 1.64 9.79
C HIS A 83 -4.15 2.95 9.44
N LEU A 84 -2.97 2.81 8.84
CA LEU A 84 -2.21 3.95 8.33
C LEU A 84 -2.65 4.33 6.90
N ASN A 85 -3.12 3.34 6.14
CA ASN A 85 -3.63 3.47 4.77
C ASN A 85 -4.94 2.70 4.62
N SER A 86 -5.92 3.31 3.96
CA SER A 86 -7.13 2.62 3.49
C SER A 86 -6.86 2.18 2.07
N ARG A 87 -6.89 0.87 1.84
CA ARG A 87 -6.90 0.26 0.51
C ARG A 87 -8.32 -0.19 0.21
N HIS A 88 -8.75 -0.13 -1.05
CA HIS A 88 -10.01 -0.76 -1.42
C HIS A 88 -9.88 -2.28 -1.28
N LEU A 89 -11.01 -2.95 -1.03
CA LEU A 89 -11.05 -4.40 -1.13
C LEU A 89 -10.68 -4.78 -2.58
N GLY A 90 -9.63 -5.58 -2.76
CA GLY A 90 -9.06 -5.90 -4.07
C GLY A 90 -7.77 -5.14 -4.44
N ASP A 91 -7.40 -4.08 -3.71
CA ASP A 91 -6.12 -3.38 -3.91
C ASP A 91 -4.96 -4.20 -3.29
N ALA A 92 -4.43 -5.14 -4.09
CA ALA A 92 -3.31 -6.02 -3.76
C ALA A 92 -3.51 -6.78 -2.44
N THR A 93 -4.39 -7.77 -2.47
CA THR A 93 -4.49 -8.79 -1.43
C THR A 93 -3.20 -9.61 -1.44
N VAL A 94 -2.30 -9.34 -0.49
CA VAL A 94 -1.17 -10.23 -0.25
C VAL A 94 -1.71 -11.48 0.44
N LEU A 95 -1.36 -12.66 -0.08
CA LEU A 95 -1.73 -13.92 0.56
C LEU A 95 -1.20 -13.97 2.00
N PRO A 96 -1.89 -14.67 2.90
CA PRO A 96 -1.35 -14.90 4.24
C PRO A 96 -0.06 -15.73 4.13
N LYS A 97 0.86 -15.52 5.09
CA LYS A 97 2.22 -16.09 5.04
C LYS A 97 2.25 -17.61 4.86
N ASP A 98 1.30 -18.31 5.43
CA ASP A 98 1.17 -19.76 5.32
C ASP A 98 0.76 -20.21 3.91
N ALA A 99 -0.12 -19.46 3.22
CA ALA A 99 -0.45 -19.68 1.82
C ALA A 99 0.76 -19.46 0.90
N ASP A 100 1.51 -18.37 1.10
CA ASP A 100 2.74 -18.13 0.34
C ASP A 100 3.74 -19.29 0.49
N GLN A 101 3.89 -19.82 1.70
CA GLN A 101 4.77 -20.96 1.96
C GLN A 101 4.30 -22.24 1.27
N GLN A 102 2.99 -22.48 1.19
CA GLN A 102 2.45 -23.62 0.46
C GLN A 102 2.77 -23.54 -1.04
N ILE A 103 2.62 -22.37 -1.65
CA ILE A 103 2.98 -22.15 -3.06
C ILE A 103 4.47 -22.41 -3.27
N VAL A 104 5.33 -21.83 -2.41
CA VAL A 104 6.79 -22.02 -2.49
C VAL A 104 7.17 -23.49 -2.36
N LEU A 105 6.56 -24.22 -1.42
CA LEU A 105 6.80 -25.64 -1.23
C LEU A 105 6.40 -26.43 -2.48
N CYS A 106 5.20 -26.19 -3.02
CA CYS A 106 4.72 -26.84 -4.24
C CYS A 106 5.70 -26.64 -5.40
N MET A 107 6.09 -25.38 -5.67
CA MET A 107 7.03 -25.07 -6.75
C MET A 107 8.40 -25.72 -6.54
N ASN A 108 8.89 -25.81 -5.31
CA ASN A 108 10.16 -26.43 -5.01
C ASN A 108 10.12 -27.95 -5.15
N THR A 109 9.01 -28.60 -4.80
CA THR A 109 8.81 -30.04 -5.05
C THR A 109 8.83 -30.33 -6.55
N LEU A 110 8.08 -29.57 -7.35
CA LEU A 110 8.06 -29.74 -8.81
C LEU A 110 9.44 -29.55 -9.45
N ARG A 111 10.24 -28.58 -8.98
CA ARG A 111 11.62 -28.40 -9.45
C ARG A 111 12.53 -29.56 -9.05
N LYS A 112 12.36 -30.13 -7.85
CA LYS A 112 13.13 -31.32 -7.41
C LYS A 112 12.82 -32.52 -8.29
N ASP A 113 11.58 -32.64 -8.75
CA ASP A 113 11.13 -33.71 -9.65
C ASP A 113 11.54 -33.46 -11.12
N GLY A 114 12.31 -32.39 -11.39
CA GLY A 114 12.83 -32.06 -12.71
C GLY A 114 11.85 -31.30 -13.60
N ALA A 115 10.67 -30.93 -13.09
CA ALA A 115 9.70 -30.16 -13.86
C ALA A 115 10.10 -28.68 -13.98
N ARG A 116 9.93 -28.11 -15.17
CA ARG A 116 10.07 -26.67 -15.39
C ARG A 116 8.84 -25.95 -14.86
N VAL A 117 9.03 -25.08 -13.87
CA VAL A 117 7.96 -24.22 -13.37
C VAL A 117 7.71 -23.08 -14.35
N SER A 118 6.55 -23.06 -14.98
CA SER A 118 6.08 -21.96 -15.83
C SER A 118 5.21 -20.98 -15.03
N TRP A 119 5.07 -19.77 -15.55
CA TRP A 119 4.23 -18.74 -14.93
C TRP A 119 2.75 -19.16 -14.80
N PRO A 120 2.09 -19.73 -15.84
CA PRO A 120 0.71 -20.19 -15.70
C PRO A 120 0.51 -21.22 -14.58
N MET A 121 1.52 -22.06 -14.34
CA MET A 121 1.51 -23.06 -13.27
C MET A 121 1.55 -22.40 -11.89
N LEU A 122 2.35 -21.35 -11.73
CA LEU A 122 2.41 -20.54 -10.51
C LEU A 122 1.07 -19.83 -10.27
N THR A 123 0.48 -19.25 -11.32
CA THR A 123 -0.81 -18.55 -11.26
C THR A 123 -1.93 -19.49 -10.83
N LEU A 124 -2.01 -20.68 -11.44
CA LEU A 124 -3.01 -21.69 -11.07
C LEU A 124 -2.82 -22.15 -9.62
N GLN A 125 -1.59 -22.46 -9.21
CA GLN A 125 -1.30 -22.85 -7.82
C GLN A 125 -1.67 -21.75 -6.83
N ALA A 126 -1.37 -20.50 -7.16
CA ALA A 126 -1.66 -19.37 -6.29
C ALA A 126 -3.18 -19.16 -6.13
N LYS A 127 -3.95 -19.33 -7.22
CA LYS A 127 -5.43 -19.29 -7.18
C LYS A 127 -6.02 -20.42 -6.35
N GLU A 128 -5.51 -21.65 -6.51
CA GLU A 128 -5.95 -22.81 -5.74
C GLU A 128 -5.70 -22.61 -4.24
N VAL A 129 -4.48 -22.22 -3.87
CA VAL A 129 -4.12 -21.96 -2.47
C VAL A 129 -4.92 -20.77 -1.90
N ALA A 130 -5.21 -19.75 -2.70
CA ALA A 130 -6.07 -18.63 -2.30
C ALA A 130 -7.50 -19.11 -1.99
N ALA A 131 -8.07 -19.96 -2.85
CA ALA A 131 -9.39 -20.55 -2.67
C ALA A 131 -9.46 -21.39 -1.38
N ASP A 132 -8.42 -22.18 -1.09
CA ASP A 132 -8.31 -22.95 0.16
C ASP A 132 -8.28 -22.06 1.42
N LYS A 133 -7.81 -20.81 1.30
CA LYS A 133 -7.85 -19.80 2.38
C LYS A 133 -9.14 -18.98 2.40
N GLY A 134 -10.12 -19.29 1.56
CA GLY A 134 -11.38 -18.56 1.47
C GLY A 134 -11.28 -17.21 0.75
N LEU A 135 -10.21 -17.00 -0.03
CA LEU A 135 -10.09 -15.88 -0.96
C LEU A 135 -10.67 -16.33 -2.30
N GLY A 136 -11.88 -15.87 -2.62
CA GLY A 136 -12.52 -16.14 -3.92
C GLY A 136 -11.75 -15.52 -5.08
N GLU A 137 -12.06 -15.96 -6.31
CA GLU A 137 -11.46 -15.45 -7.55
C GLU A 137 -11.63 -13.93 -7.73
N ASP A 138 -12.69 -13.36 -7.14
CA ASP A 138 -12.97 -11.93 -7.07
C ASP A 138 -12.01 -11.15 -6.16
N LYS A 139 -11.32 -11.83 -5.25
CA LYS A 139 -10.46 -11.21 -4.22
C LYS A 139 -8.97 -11.42 -4.47
N PHE A 140 -8.61 -12.40 -5.31
CA PHE A 140 -7.23 -12.74 -5.65
C PHE A 140 -7.11 -13.13 -7.13
N ALA A 141 -6.68 -12.18 -7.95
CA ALA A 141 -6.62 -12.37 -9.40
C ALA A 141 -5.36 -13.13 -9.87
N ALA A 142 -4.29 -13.12 -9.07
CA ALA A 142 -2.97 -13.68 -9.42
C ALA A 142 -2.44 -13.20 -10.79
N ASP A 143 -2.80 -11.98 -11.19
CA ASP A 143 -2.41 -11.41 -12.48
C ASP A 143 -0.96 -10.90 -12.45
N ASP A 144 -0.32 -10.93 -13.61
CA ASP A 144 1.00 -10.35 -13.85
C ASP A 144 0.81 -9.01 -14.56
N ASP A 145 1.37 -7.94 -14.01
CA ASP A 145 1.35 -6.59 -14.60
C ASP A 145 2.32 -6.45 -15.80
N LEU A 146 2.88 -7.56 -16.31
CA LEU A 146 3.66 -7.59 -17.54
C LEU A 146 2.72 -7.70 -18.74
N GLU A 147 2.36 -6.53 -19.27
CA GLU A 147 1.73 -6.42 -20.58
C GLU A 147 2.39 -7.35 -21.60
N HIS A 148 1.53 -8.06 -22.34
CA HIS A 148 1.87 -8.60 -23.65
C HIS A 148 2.52 -7.50 -24.49
N CYS A 149 3.85 -7.50 -24.64
CA CYS A 149 4.46 -7.05 -25.88
C CYS A 149 4.08 -8.07 -26.96
N SER A 150 2.86 -8.01 -27.47
CA SER A 150 2.56 -8.58 -28.78
C SER A 150 3.12 -7.62 -29.80
N ASP A 151 4.37 -7.88 -30.22
CA ASP A 151 4.92 -7.34 -31.46
C ASP A 151 4.02 -7.85 -32.60
N THR A 152 3.08 -7.01 -33.05
CA THR A 152 2.54 -7.11 -34.41
C THR A 152 3.57 -6.51 -35.35
N ASP A 153 4.44 -7.36 -35.88
CA ASP A 153 5.19 -7.07 -37.10
C ASP A 153 4.25 -7.33 -38.29
N GLU A 154 3.93 -6.27 -39.04
CA GLU A 154 3.42 -6.32 -40.42
C GLU A 154 4.58 -6.11 -41.40
#